data_AF-A0A4S4MP93-F1
#
_entry.id   AF-A0A4S4MP93-F1
#
_cell.length_a   1.000
_cell.length_b   1.000
_cell.length_c   1.000
_cell.angle_alpha   90.00
_cell.angle_beta   90.00
_cell.angle_gamma   90.00
#
_symmetry.space_group_name_H-M   'P 1'
#
loop_
_entity.id
_entity.type
_entity.pdbx_description
1 polymer ?
#
loop_
_entity_poly.entity_id
_entity_poly.type
_entity_poly.pdbx_seq_one_letter_code
_entity_poly.pdbx_strand_id
1 'polypeptide(L)'
;MAGGKTTCQYCGSAYSTRGITAHEKSCQKRHATAQQDRELEEQLRTHALSKSRKRRRRNTSSSGEAAANVASGSHDTGPHVHAEMENNNPSDVAGPSDSQLTDDNEEPPARMRLPTTVQMDDIKVEYHPKSGRPTTIHPFEEFKRDVQQEQDIPPSSEPWKPFQSRADFEFAEIVLQASLNTRYTDALIKLIRRVRDEQAKFTFTSHSDLKRSFETAALTHTAVSIP
;
A
#
# COMPACT_ATOMS: atom_id res chain seq x y z
N MET A 1 54.73 -3.57 -6.84
CA MET A 1 53.91 -4.03 -5.70
C MET A 1 52.69 -4.78 -6.23
N ALA A 2 52.54 -6.07 -5.93
CA ALA A 2 51.35 -6.82 -6.34
C ALA A 2 50.19 -6.57 -5.37
N GLY A 3 49.00 -6.23 -5.89
CA GLY A 3 47.81 -6.05 -5.07
C GLY A 3 47.24 -7.39 -4.61
N GLY A 4 47.34 -7.69 -3.31
CA GLY A 4 46.78 -8.91 -2.72
C GLY A 4 45.27 -9.03 -2.93
N LYS A 5 44.81 -10.27 -3.13
CA LYS A 5 43.39 -10.62 -3.21
C LYS A 5 43.01 -11.56 -2.06
N THR A 6 41.79 -11.45 -1.56
CA THR A 6 41.25 -12.25 -0.46
C THR A 6 39.85 -12.72 -0.84
N THR A 7 39.50 -13.96 -0.49
CA THR A 7 38.19 -14.56 -0.78
C THR A 7 37.16 -14.22 0.30
N CYS A 8 35.94 -13.86 -0.11
CA CYS A 8 34.82 -13.64 0.81
C CYS A 8 34.30 -14.96 1.36
N GLN A 9 34.17 -15.05 2.69
CA GLN A 9 33.73 -16.26 3.39
C GLN A 9 32.26 -16.64 3.10
N TYR A 10 31.43 -15.67 2.68
CA TYR A 10 30.00 -15.87 2.41
C TYR A 10 29.66 -16.24 0.96
N CYS A 11 30.56 -16.00 0.00
CA CYS A 11 30.29 -16.23 -1.43
C CYS A 11 31.48 -16.78 -2.24
N GLY A 12 32.60 -17.11 -1.59
CA GLY A 12 33.81 -17.66 -2.21
C GLY A 12 34.59 -16.73 -3.15
N SER A 13 34.00 -15.62 -3.59
CA SER A 13 34.56 -14.74 -4.62
C SER A 13 35.76 -13.94 -4.10
N ALA A 14 36.76 -13.74 -4.97
CA ALA A 14 38.02 -13.07 -4.63
C ALA A 14 37.97 -11.56 -4.91
N TYR A 15 38.24 -10.75 -3.89
CA TYR A 15 38.24 -9.28 -3.93
C TYR A 15 39.61 -8.70 -3.56
N SER A 16 39.85 -7.43 -3.90
CA SER A 16 41.04 -6.70 -3.44
C SER A 16 41.03 -6.54 -1.91
N THR A 17 42.19 -6.65 -1.26
CA THR A 17 42.34 -6.47 0.21
C THR A 17 41.82 -5.11 0.71
N ARG A 18 41.81 -4.07 -0.13
CA ARG A 18 41.23 -2.75 0.21
C ARG A 18 39.70 -2.71 0.21
N GLY A 19 39.02 -3.69 -0.39
CA GLY A 19 37.55 -3.72 -0.54
C GLY A 19 36.85 -4.92 0.13
N ILE A 20 37.59 -5.96 0.50
CA ILE A 20 37.02 -7.21 1.04
C ILE A 20 36.11 -7.00 2.25
N THR A 21 36.49 -6.16 3.22
CA THR A 21 35.72 -5.96 4.46
C THR A 21 34.39 -5.22 4.23
N ALA A 22 34.31 -4.35 3.23
CA ALA A 22 33.07 -3.69 2.82
C ALA A 22 32.15 -4.67 2.07
N HIS A 23 32.73 -5.51 1.20
CA HIS A 23 32.00 -6.60 0.55
C HIS A 23 31.47 -7.61 1.57
N GLU A 24 32.29 -8.09 2.52
CA GLU A 24 31.89 -9.10 3.51
C GLU A 24 30.69 -8.64 4.34
N LYS A 25 30.68 -7.39 4.84
CA LYS A 25 29.52 -6.84 5.57
C LYS A 25 28.25 -6.79 4.72
N SER A 26 28.37 -6.41 3.44
CA SER A 26 27.25 -6.41 2.50
C SER A 26 26.75 -7.82 2.18
N CYS A 27 27.68 -8.76 1.96
CA CYS A 27 27.39 -10.15 1.64
C CYS A 27 26.76 -10.89 2.82
N GLN A 28 27.29 -10.71 4.02
CA GLN A 28 26.72 -11.19 5.28
C GLN A 28 25.28 -10.71 5.47
N LYS A 29 25.02 -9.39 5.31
CA LYS A 29 23.67 -8.84 5.43
C LYS A 29 22.72 -9.45 4.39
N ARG A 30 23.14 -9.56 3.13
CA ARG A 30 22.34 -10.18 2.06
C ARG A 30 22.04 -11.66 2.35
N HIS A 31 22.99 -12.41 2.88
CA HIS A 31 22.78 -13.81 3.24
C HIS A 31 21.81 -13.95 4.43
N ALA A 32 21.96 -13.13 5.47
CA ALA A 32 21.06 -13.11 6.61
C ALA A 32 19.62 -12.76 6.22
N THR A 33 19.42 -11.70 5.42
CA THR A 33 18.08 -11.34 4.90
C THR A 33 17.50 -12.47 4.04
N ALA A 34 18.26 -13.05 3.11
CA ALA A 34 17.77 -14.16 2.28
C ALA A 34 17.45 -15.45 3.07
N GLN A 35 18.04 -15.64 4.26
CA GLN A 35 17.64 -16.70 5.19
C GLN A 35 16.34 -16.36 5.93
N GLN A 36 16.19 -15.12 6.41
CA GLN A 36 14.97 -14.64 7.06
C GLN A 36 13.76 -14.66 6.11
N ASP A 37 13.93 -14.21 4.86
CA ASP A 37 12.88 -14.24 3.82
C ASP A 37 12.40 -15.67 3.55
N ARG A 38 13.35 -16.61 3.43
CA ARG A 38 13.05 -18.04 3.22
C ARG A 38 12.35 -18.67 4.41
N GLU A 39 12.77 -18.36 5.63
CA GLU A 39 12.13 -18.87 6.84
C GLU A 39 10.69 -18.34 6.95
N LEU A 40 10.48 -17.06 6.66
CA LEU A 40 9.14 -16.45 6.64
C LEU A 40 8.23 -17.08 5.57
N GLU A 41 8.75 -17.36 4.37
CA GLU A 41 8.02 -18.08 3.32
C GLU A 41 7.59 -19.50 3.79
N GLU A 42 8.48 -20.23 4.46
CA GLU A 42 8.19 -21.56 5.00
C GLU A 42 7.17 -21.52 6.16
N GLN A 43 7.27 -20.54 7.06
CA GLN A 43 6.29 -20.29 8.11
C GLN A 43 4.90 -19.96 7.53
N LEU A 44 4.83 -19.12 6.49
CA LEU A 44 3.57 -18.81 5.79
C LEU A 44 2.98 -20.05 5.10
N ARG A 45 3.82 -20.85 4.43
CA ARG A 45 3.41 -22.08 3.73
C ARG A 45 2.88 -23.15 4.69
N THR A 46 3.58 -23.40 5.80
CA THR A 46 3.14 -24.35 6.83
C THR A 46 1.86 -23.91 7.53
N HIS A 47 1.72 -22.61 7.82
CA HIS A 47 0.50 -22.02 8.38
C HIS A 47 -0.70 -22.13 7.41
N ALA A 48 -0.50 -21.92 6.11
CA ALA A 48 -1.53 -22.11 5.09
C ALA A 48 -2.01 -23.57 5.00
N LEU A 49 -1.09 -24.54 5.04
CA LEU A 49 -1.42 -25.97 5.08
C LEU A 49 -2.18 -26.36 6.36
N SER A 50 -1.82 -25.78 7.51
CA SER A 50 -2.53 -25.97 8.79
C SER A 50 -3.96 -25.43 8.73
N LYS A 51 -4.14 -24.18 8.24
CA LYS A 51 -5.46 -23.57 7.99
C LYS A 51 -6.32 -24.42 7.05
N SER A 52 -5.75 -24.93 5.95
CA SER A 52 -6.44 -25.80 5.00
C SER A 52 -6.93 -27.11 5.64
N ARG A 53 -6.08 -27.79 6.42
CA ARG A 53 -6.45 -28.98 7.20
C ARG A 53 -7.58 -28.70 8.20
N LYS A 54 -7.54 -27.56 8.91
CA LYS A 54 -8.58 -27.15 9.86
C LYS A 54 -9.90 -26.78 9.17
N ARG A 55 -9.88 -26.20 7.96
CA ARG A 55 -11.08 -25.98 7.14
C ARG A 55 -11.70 -27.29 6.64
N ARG A 56 -10.91 -28.23 6.08
CA ARG A 56 -11.43 -29.54 5.64
C ARG A 56 -12.16 -30.28 6.77
N ARG A 57 -11.58 -30.32 7.98
CA ARG A 57 -12.21 -30.92 9.18
C ARG A 57 -13.51 -30.26 9.64
N ARG A 58 -13.80 -29.01 9.26
CA ARG A 58 -15.04 -28.28 9.61
C ARG A 58 -16.08 -28.32 8.49
N ASN A 59 -15.66 -28.51 7.23
CA ASN A 59 -16.58 -28.59 6.09
C ASN A 59 -17.24 -29.96 5.95
N THR A 60 -16.62 -31.03 6.47
CA THR A 60 -17.19 -32.38 6.53
C THR A 60 -18.36 -32.53 7.53
N SER A 61 -18.69 -31.48 8.28
CA SER A 61 -19.75 -31.45 9.29
C SER A 61 -20.81 -30.37 9.02
N SER A 62 -20.84 -29.79 7.82
CA SER A 62 -21.82 -28.75 7.43
C SER A 62 -21.96 -28.69 5.92
N SER A 63 -22.98 -29.34 5.36
CA SER A 63 -23.35 -29.26 3.94
C SER A 63 -24.80 -29.70 3.72
N GLY A 64 -25.65 -28.72 3.45
CA GLY A 64 -27.00 -28.87 2.90
C GLY A 64 -27.43 -27.52 2.31
N GLU A 65 -27.77 -27.53 1.01
CA GLU A 65 -28.84 -26.79 0.30
C GLU A 65 -29.01 -25.25 0.55
N ALA A 66 -29.25 -24.37 -0.45
CA ALA A 66 -29.38 -24.47 -1.92
C ALA A 66 -29.14 -23.10 -2.63
N ALA A 67 -29.60 -22.91 -3.89
CA ALA A 67 -29.43 -21.72 -4.77
C ALA A 67 -30.64 -20.72 -4.68
N ALA A 68 -30.88 -19.63 -5.47
CA ALA A 68 -30.28 -18.94 -6.65
C ALA A 68 -30.58 -17.39 -6.56
N ASN A 69 -30.96 -16.49 -7.53
CA ASN A 69 -31.22 -16.49 -8.99
C ASN A 69 -31.41 -15.04 -9.60
N VAL A 70 -30.83 -14.69 -10.77
CA VAL A 70 -31.19 -13.60 -11.78
C VAL A 70 -31.42 -12.12 -11.32
N ALA A 71 -31.62 -11.02 -12.10
CA ALA A 71 -31.67 -10.57 -13.54
C ALA A 71 -31.66 -8.98 -13.59
N SER A 72 -31.76 -8.17 -14.69
CA SER A 72 -31.16 -8.11 -16.07
C SER A 72 -31.65 -6.84 -16.85
N GLY A 73 -30.80 -6.10 -17.60
CA GLY A 73 -31.12 -4.93 -18.48
C GLY A 73 -29.89 -3.98 -18.64
N SER A 74 -29.47 -3.36 -19.77
CA SER A 74 -30.08 -2.73 -20.98
C SER A 74 -30.53 -1.26 -20.74
N HIS A 75 -30.32 -0.22 -21.58
CA HIS A 75 -30.06 -0.11 -23.05
C HIS A 75 -29.10 1.07 -23.47
N ASP A 76 -29.03 1.32 -24.79
CA ASP A 76 -28.42 2.35 -25.68
C ASP A 76 -28.55 3.85 -25.25
N THR A 77 -27.91 4.90 -25.85
CA THR A 77 -27.37 5.16 -27.22
C THR A 77 -26.06 6.00 -27.26
N GLY A 78 -25.56 6.33 -28.48
CA GLY A 78 -24.58 7.40 -28.77
C GLY A 78 -25.18 8.54 -29.64
N PRO A 79 -24.42 9.32 -30.46
CA PRO A 79 -22.95 9.34 -30.69
C PRO A 79 -22.29 10.76 -30.83
N HIS A 80 -21.00 10.84 -31.28
CA HIS A 80 -20.32 12.00 -31.94
C HIS A 80 -19.94 13.24 -31.07
N VAL A 81 -18.85 14.03 -31.23
CA VAL A 81 -17.62 14.05 -32.09
C VAL A 81 -16.46 14.83 -31.42
N HIS A 82 -15.20 14.63 -31.89
CA HIS A 82 -14.00 15.53 -31.96
C HIS A 82 -13.68 16.53 -30.81
N ALA A 83 -12.46 16.57 -30.25
CA ALA A 83 -11.22 17.19 -30.78
C ALA A 83 -11.29 18.74 -30.87
N GLU A 84 -10.32 19.54 -30.43
CA GLU A 84 -8.88 19.29 -30.15
C GLU A 84 -8.34 20.13 -28.95
N MET A 85 -7.08 19.86 -28.56
CA MET A 85 -5.96 20.79 -28.29
C MET A 85 -6.27 22.31 -28.06
N GLU A 86 -5.58 23.08 -27.21
CA GLU A 86 -4.18 23.03 -26.75
C GLU A 86 -3.98 23.46 -25.26
N ASN A 87 -2.74 23.36 -24.77
CA ASN A 87 -2.28 24.03 -23.55
C ASN A 87 -2.26 25.57 -23.72
N ASN A 88 -2.26 26.31 -22.61
CA ASN A 88 -1.08 27.10 -22.24
C ASN A 88 -1.10 27.58 -20.78
N ASN A 89 0.05 27.48 -20.12
CA ASN A 89 0.36 28.19 -18.89
C ASN A 89 0.95 29.57 -19.24
N PRO A 90 0.74 30.59 -18.40
CA PRO A 90 1.91 31.32 -17.94
C PRO A 90 1.93 31.48 -16.42
N SER A 91 3.11 31.23 -15.84
CA SER A 91 3.45 31.73 -14.52
C SER A 91 3.69 33.23 -14.61
N ASP A 92 3.34 33.99 -13.57
CA ASP A 92 3.96 35.29 -13.35
C ASP A 92 4.18 35.58 -11.86
N VAL A 93 4.97 36.62 -11.57
CA VAL A 93 5.76 36.71 -10.32
C VAL A 93 5.52 37.98 -9.50
N ALA A 94 6.18 38.00 -8.33
CA ALA A 94 6.45 39.14 -7.45
C ALA A 94 5.32 39.62 -6.52
N GLY A 95 5.74 40.01 -5.32
CA GLY A 95 5.09 41.03 -4.50
C GLY A 95 6.12 42.15 -4.21
N PRO A 96 5.75 43.18 -3.43
CA PRO A 96 6.71 44.14 -2.89
C PRO A 96 6.67 44.28 -1.35
N SER A 97 7.68 44.97 -0.82
CA SER A 97 7.76 45.55 0.53
C SER A 97 6.76 46.74 0.69
N ASP A 98 6.61 47.47 1.81
CA ASP A 98 7.55 47.84 2.89
C ASP A 98 6.83 48.49 4.11
N SER A 99 7.57 48.81 5.19
CA SER A 99 7.32 49.90 6.18
C SER A 99 6.08 49.77 7.11
N GLN A 100 6.14 49.88 8.45
CA GLN A 100 6.79 50.89 9.32
C GLN A 100 7.04 50.39 10.78
N LEU A 101 7.56 51.27 11.65
CA LEU A 101 7.89 51.05 13.07
C LEU A 101 7.07 51.93 14.02
N THR A 102 6.61 51.38 15.16
CA THR A 102 6.30 52.14 16.39
C THR A 102 6.49 51.30 17.65
N ASP A 103 7.41 51.76 18.51
CA ASP A 103 7.21 52.00 19.95
C ASP A 103 7.06 50.81 20.92
N ASP A 104 8.20 50.20 21.27
CA ASP A 104 8.31 49.25 22.39
C ASP A 104 8.45 49.97 23.74
N ASN A 105 7.45 49.82 24.62
CA ASN A 105 7.52 50.26 26.01
C ASN A 105 8.20 49.16 26.87
N GLU A 106 9.17 49.52 27.70
CA GLU A 106 10.01 48.56 28.44
C GLU A 106 9.28 47.96 29.66
N GLU A 107 8.65 46.78 29.50
CA GLU A 107 8.24 45.93 30.64
C GLU A 107 9.27 44.79 30.86
N PRO A 108 9.69 44.48 32.12
CA PRO A 108 10.84 43.61 32.36
C PRO A 108 10.66 42.16 31.88
N PRO A 109 11.76 41.48 31.48
CA PRO A 109 11.70 40.09 31.00
C PRO A 109 11.11 39.17 32.07
N ALA A 110 9.96 38.57 31.73
CA ALA A 110 9.23 37.66 32.60
C ALA A 110 10.13 36.47 32.99
N ARG A 111 10.57 36.45 34.26
CA ARG A 111 11.27 35.29 34.84
C ARG A 111 10.43 34.04 34.59
N MET A 112 11.06 33.00 34.03
CA MET A 112 10.43 31.74 33.66
C MET A 112 9.48 31.25 34.77
N ARG A 113 8.17 31.38 34.55
CA ARG A 113 7.16 30.75 35.39
C ARG A 113 7.23 29.24 35.13
N LEU A 114 7.91 28.51 36.03
CA LEU A 114 7.58 27.10 36.18
C LEU A 114 6.09 27.00 36.57
N PRO A 115 5.30 26.10 35.96
CA PRO A 115 4.00 25.74 36.49
C PRO A 115 4.19 25.29 37.95
N THR A 116 3.62 26.04 38.90
CA THR A 116 3.79 25.76 40.34
C THR A 116 3.07 24.47 40.78
N THR A 117 2.23 23.92 39.91
CA THR A 117 1.57 22.62 40.04
C THR A 117 1.88 21.78 38.83
N VAL A 118 2.67 20.72 39.01
CA VAL A 118 2.71 19.60 38.04
C VAL A 118 1.38 18.87 38.17
N GLN A 119 0.67 18.69 37.07
CA GLN A 119 -0.61 17.99 37.03
C GLN A 119 -0.46 16.55 36.54
N MET A 120 -1.57 15.81 36.54
CA MET A 120 -1.62 14.50 35.88
C MET A 120 -1.42 14.69 34.37
N ASP A 121 -0.80 13.72 33.71
CA ASP A 121 -0.54 13.68 32.26
C ASP A 121 0.46 14.73 31.70
N ASP A 122 1.00 15.64 32.52
CA ASP A 122 2.10 16.54 32.15
C ASP A 122 3.34 15.80 31.63
N ILE A 123 3.92 16.28 30.53
CA ILE A 123 5.06 15.63 29.88
C ILE A 123 6.39 16.15 30.44
N LYS A 124 7.03 15.30 31.25
CA LYS A 124 8.38 15.54 31.81
C LYS A 124 9.47 15.11 30.84
N VAL A 125 10.37 16.03 30.48
CA VAL A 125 11.53 15.78 29.61
C VAL A 125 12.83 15.84 30.43
N GLU A 126 13.43 14.68 30.70
CA GLU A 126 14.74 14.57 31.35
C GLU A 126 15.85 14.41 30.31
N TYR A 127 16.88 15.27 30.39
CA TYR A 127 18.04 15.21 29.49
C TYR A 127 19.22 14.49 30.14
N HIS A 128 20.04 13.81 29.32
CA HIS A 128 21.24 13.14 29.79
C HIS A 128 22.22 14.12 30.48
N PRO A 129 22.85 13.78 31.62
CA PRO A 129 23.62 14.74 32.44
C PRO A 129 24.72 15.52 31.71
N LYS A 130 25.40 14.91 30.72
CA LYS A 130 26.44 15.59 29.92
C LYS A 130 25.90 16.67 28.95
N SER A 131 24.58 16.84 28.85
CA SER A 131 23.96 17.87 27.99
C SER A 131 23.93 19.26 28.60
N GLY A 132 24.08 19.37 29.94
CA GLY A 132 23.92 20.63 30.68
C GLY A 132 22.50 21.21 30.66
N ARG A 133 21.51 20.51 30.10
CA ARG A 133 20.12 21.00 29.99
C ARG A 133 19.33 20.68 31.26
N PRO A 134 18.58 21.64 31.82
CA PRO A 134 17.66 21.37 32.92
C PRO A 134 16.49 20.49 32.44
N THR A 135 15.90 19.72 33.35
CA THR A 135 14.64 19.01 33.10
C THR A 135 13.51 20.01 32.81
N THR A 136 12.76 19.79 31.74
CA THR A 136 11.57 20.58 31.41
C THR A 136 10.30 19.80 31.77
N ILE A 137 9.24 20.51 32.13
CA ILE A 137 7.88 19.95 32.26
C ILE A 137 6.99 20.77 31.35
N HIS A 138 6.28 20.10 30.45
CA HIS A 138 5.38 20.68 29.48
C HIS A 138 3.93 20.28 29.84
N PRO A 139 2.99 21.24 29.97
CA PRO A 139 1.59 20.92 30.26
C PRO A 139 0.98 19.99 29.21
N PHE A 140 0.11 19.06 29.61
CA PHE A 140 -0.54 18.17 28.63
C PHE A 140 -1.32 18.95 27.55
N GLU A 141 -1.92 20.07 27.92
CA GLU A 141 -2.64 20.98 27.00
C GLU A 141 -1.77 21.59 25.89
N GLU A 142 -0.43 21.62 26.04
CA GLU A 142 0.50 22.04 24.98
C GLU A 142 0.51 21.01 23.82
N PHE A 143 0.28 19.73 24.12
CA PHE A 143 0.27 18.63 23.15
C PHE A 143 -1.12 18.23 22.68
N LYS A 144 -2.08 19.16 22.73
CA LYS A 144 -3.26 19.04 21.88
C LYS A 144 -2.75 18.89 20.45
N ARG A 145 -3.16 17.82 19.78
CA ARG A 145 -3.20 17.85 18.31
C ARG A 145 -3.97 19.11 17.97
N ASP A 146 -3.35 20.01 17.21
CA ASP A 146 -4.06 21.13 16.64
C ASP A 146 -5.18 20.53 15.78
N VAL A 147 -6.40 20.57 16.30
CA VAL A 147 -7.58 20.18 15.56
C VAL A 147 -7.78 21.33 14.61
N GLN A 148 -7.01 21.33 13.51
CA GLN A 148 -7.21 22.16 12.35
C GLN A 148 -8.68 22.04 12.01
N GLN A 149 -9.45 23.05 12.42
CA GLN A 149 -10.90 22.98 12.69
C GLN A 149 -11.53 22.01 11.71
N GLU A 150 -11.89 20.80 12.16
CA GLU A 150 -12.10 19.64 11.28
C GLU A 150 -13.02 20.07 10.16
N GLN A 151 -12.43 20.37 9.00
CA GLN A 151 -13.16 21.13 8.01
C GLN A 151 -14.26 20.20 7.53
N ASP A 152 -15.48 20.71 7.48
CA ASP A 152 -16.58 20.08 6.74
C ASP A 152 -16.21 20.13 5.25
N ILE A 153 -15.19 19.35 4.86
CA ILE A 153 -14.74 19.11 3.50
C ILE A 153 -15.98 18.59 2.80
N PRO A 154 -16.61 19.39 1.92
CA PRO A 154 -17.90 19.02 1.37
C PRO A 154 -17.75 17.66 0.70
N PRO A 155 -18.57 16.65 1.07
CA PRO A 155 -18.32 15.27 0.69
C PRO A 155 -18.18 15.19 -0.82
N SER A 156 -16.97 14.86 -1.28
CA SER A 156 -16.59 15.00 -2.70
C SER A 156 -17.63 14.31 -3.57
N SER A 157 -18.15 15.03 -4.56
CA SER A 157 -19.06 14.45 -5.56
C SER A 157 -18.39 13.33 -6.37
N GLU A 158 -17.05 13.33 -6.41
CA GLU A 158 -16.22 12.31 -7.07
C GLU A 158 -15.19 11.75 -6.07
N PRO A 159 -15.59 10.89 -5.10
CA PRO A 159 -14.66 10.30 -4.13
C PRO A 159 -13.68 9.31 -4.77
N TRP A 160 -13.88 8.93 -6.03
CA TRP A 160 -12.99 8.09 -6.83
C TRP A 160 -11.81 8.84 -7.46
N LYS A 161 -11.63 10.15 -7.26
CA LYS A 161 -10.38 10.82 -7.70
C LYS A 161 -9.18 10.22 -6.94
N PRO A 162 -8.00 10.04 -7.58
CA PRO A 162 -7.60 10.57 -8.89
C PRO A 162 -7.95 9.66 -10.09
N PHE A 163 -8.73 8.59 -9.92
CA PHE A 163 -9.11 7.71 -11.02
C PHE A 163 -10.02 8.43 -12.03
N GLN A 164 -9.88 8.06 -13.31
CA GLN A 164 -10.59 8.72 -14.42
C GLN A 164 -12.10 8.46 -14.37
N SER A 165 -12.49 7.25 -13.98
CA SER A 165 -13.88 6.89 -13.69
C SER A 165 -14.00 6.12 -12.37
N ARG A 166 -15.23 6.07 -11.84
CA ARG A 166 -15.59 5.18 -10.74
C ARG A 166 -15.32 3.70 -11.05
N ALA A 167 -15.49 3.28 -12.30
CA ALA A 167 -15.22 1.90 -12.72
C ALA A 167 -13.72 1.56 -12.67
N ASP A 168 -12.82 2.51 -12.95
CA ASP A 168 -11.37 2.31 -12.80
C ASP A 168 -10.98 2.18 -11.32
N PHE A 169 -11.65 2.91 -10.42
CA PHE A 169 -11.48 2.78 -8.97
C PHE A 169 -11.96 1.42 -8.46
N GLU A 170 -13.18 1.01 -8.80
CA GLU A 170 -13.74 -0.30 -8.40
C GLU A 170 -12.92 -1.47 -8.99
N PHE A 171 -12.41 -1.33 -10.22
CA PHE A 171 -11.45 -2.26 -10.80
C PHE A 171 -10.12 -2.30 -10.03
N ALA A 172 -9.57 -1.15 -9.64
CA ALA A 172 -8.34 -1.07 -8.86
C ALA A 172 -8.50 -1.67 -7.46
N GLU A 173 -9.66 -1.50 -6.82
CA GLU A 173 -9.98 -2.18 -5.56
C GLU A 173 -10.00 -3.70 -5.74
N ILE A 174 -10.67 -4.23 -6.77
CA ILE A 174 -10.68 -5.67 -7.05
C ILE A 174 -9.26 -6.21 -7.30
N VAL A 175 -8.44 -5.49 -8.07
CA VAL A 175 -7.02 -5.82 -8.33
C VAL A 175 -6.20 -5.87 -7.03
N LEU A 176 -6.42 -4.91 -6.12
CA LEU A 176 -5.75 -4.83 -4.83
C LEU A 176 -6.19 -5.95 -3.86
N GLN A 177 -7.50 -6.13 -3.69
CA GLN A 177 -8.10 -7.15 -2.80
C GLN A 177 -7.73 -8.58 -3.25
N ALA A 178 -7.65 -8.83 -4.57
CA ALA A 178 -7.19 -10.09 -5.14
C ALA A 178 -5.65 -10.20 -5.25
N SER A 179 -4.90 -9.16 -4.89
CA SER A 179 -3.43 -9.09 -4.97
C SER A 179 -2.87 -9.48 -6.36
N LEU A 180 -3.52 -9.01 -7.43
CA LEU A 180 -3.13 -9.34 -8.79
C LEU A 180 -1.82 -8.62 -9.18
N ASN A 181 -0.81 -9.40 -9.58
CA ASN A 181 0.41 -8.84 -10.15
C ASN A 181 0.16 -8.28 -11.57
N THR A 182 1.06 -7.40 -12.02
CA THR A 182 0.98 -6.67 -13.30
C THR A 182 0.64 -7.56 -14.50
N ARG A 183 1.17 -8.79 -14.58
CA ARG A 183 0.90 -9.70 -15.71
C ARG A 183 -0.56 -10.15 -15.76
N TYR A 184 -1.19 -10.37 -14.60
CA TYR A 184 -2.61 -10.72 -14.53
C TYR A 184 -3.51 -9.49 -14.70
N THR A 185 -3.12 -8.35 -14.13
CA THR A 185 -3.82 -7.07 -14.30
C THR A 185 -3.85 -6.64 -15.77
N ASP A 186 -2.71 -6.68 -16.47
CA ASP A 186 -2.62 -6.41 -17.91
C ASP A 186 -3.50 -7.36 -18.74
N ALA A 187 -3.50 -8.66 -18.40
CA ALA A 187 -4.30 -9.66 -19.09
C ALA A 187 -5.81 -9.41 -18.89
N LEU A 188 -6.21 -9.00 -17.69
CA LEU A 188 -7.59 -8.68 -17.35
C LEU A 188 -8.05 -7.39 -18.04
N ILE A 189 -7.23 -6.33 -18.07
CA ILE A 189 -7.51 -5.10 -18.83
C ILE A 189 -7.67 -5.42 -20.32
N LYS A 190 -6.80 -6.26 -20.89
CA LYS A 190 -6.89 -6.71 -22.29
C LYS A 190 -8.15 -7.54 -22.56
N LEU A 191 -8.60 -8.35 -21.61
CA LEU A 191 -9.86 -9.09 -21.72
C LEU A 191 -11.07 -8.15 -21.67
N ILE A 192 -11.13 -7.24 -20.69
CA ILE A 192 -12.22 -6.26 -20.56
C ILE A 192 -12.35 -5.40 -21.82
N ARG A 193 -11.22 -4.89 -22.35
CA ARG A 193 -11.22 -4.16 -23.63
C ARG A 193 -11.72 -5.02 -24.79
N ARG A 194 -11.24 -6.26 -24.94
CA ARG A 194 -11.72 -7.18 -26.00
C ARG A 194 -13.23 -7.47 -25.92
N VAL A 195 -13.80 -7.52 -24.71
CA VAL A 195 -15.24 -7.75 -24.50
C VAL A 195 -16.04 -6.48 -24.81
N ARG A 196 -15.58 -5.31 -24.35
CA ARG A 196 -16.14 -4.00 -24.67
C ARG A 196 -16.11 -3.70 -26.18
N ASP A 197 -15.03 -4.09 -26.85
CA ASP A 197 -14.78 -3.87 -28.27
C ASP A 197 -15.41 -4.99 -29.14
N GLU A 198 -16.39 -5.73 -28.60
CA GLU A 198 -17.16 -6.87 -29.16
C GLU A 198 -16.37 -8.06 -29.73
N GLN A 199 -15.04 -7.99 -29.78
CA GLN A 199 -14.12 -9.04 -30.24
C GLN A 199 -14.20 -10.36 -29.45
N ALA A 200 -14.87 -10.39 -28.29
CA ALA A 200 -15.16 -11.62 -27.56
C ALA A 200 -16.44 -11.51 -26.71
N LYS A 201 -17.36 -12.46 -26.88
CA LYS A 201 -18.55 -12.57 -26.03
C LYS A 201 -18.19 -13.16 -24.65
N PHE A 202 -18.30 -12.35 -23.60
CA PHE A 202 -18.22 -12.84 -22.22
C PHE A 202 -19.57 -13.41 -21.78
N THR A 203 -19.60 -14.64 -21.24
CA THR A 203 -20.84 -15.39 -20.95
C THR A 203 -21.02 -15.79 -19.49
N PHE A 204 -20.01 -15.57 -18.64
CA PHE A 204 -20.12 -15.88 -17.22
C PHE A 204 -20.90 -14.78 -16.49
N THR A 205 -21.95 -15.16 -15.76
CA THR A 205 -22.77 -14.24 -14.95
C THR A 205 -22.50 -14.40 -13.45
N SER A 206 -22.00 -15.56 -13.04
CA SER A 206 -21.79 -15.93 -11.65
C SER A 206 -20.52 -16.75 -11.44
N HIS A 207 -20.02 -16.79 -10.20
CA HIS A 207 -18.93 -17.70 -9.82
C HIS A 207 -19.31 -19.18 -10.02
N SER A 208 -20.59 -19.52 -9.86
CA SER A 208 -21.16 -20.84 -10.13
C SER A 208 -21.01 -21.26 -11.60
N ASP A 209 -21.18 -20.34 -12.56
CA ASP A 209 -21.00 -20.64 -13.98
C ASP A 209 -19.55 -21.03 -14.28
N LEU A 210 -18.60 -20.25 -13.76
CA LEU A 210 -17.17 -20.51 -13.91
C LEU A 210 -16.77 -21.84 -13.27
N LYS A 211 -17.24 -22.10 -12.04
CA LYS A 211 -17.01 -23.37 -11.34
C LYS A 211 -17.59 -24.56 -12.10
N ARG A 212 -18.82 -24.45 -12.60
CA ARG A 212 -19.48 -25.50 -13.41
C ARG A 212 -18.73 -25.76 -14.71
N SER A 213 -18.20 -24.73 -15.38
CA SER A 213 -17.37 -24.89 -16.57
C SER A 213 -16.07 -25.63 -16.27
N PHE A 214 -15.39 -25.33 -15.14
CA PHE A 214 -14.21 -26.09 -14.73
C PHE A 214 -14.53 -27.56 -14.37
N GLU A 215 -15.65 -27.81 -13.68
CA GLU A 215 -16.08 -29.18 -13.35
C GLU A 215 -16.44 -29.99 -14.60
N THR A 216 -17.13 -29.35 -15.56
CA THR A 216 -17.46 -29.96 -16.86
C THR A 216 -16.20 -30.27 -17.66
N ALA A 217 -15.26 -29.30 -17.77
CA ALA A 217 -14.00 -29.48 -18.48
C ALA A 217 -13.12 -30.58 -17.86
N ALA A 218 -13.08 -30.66 -16.53
CA ALA A 218 -12.36 -31.71 -15.81
C ALA A 218 -12.94 -33.10 -16.16
N LEU A 219 -14.26 -33.27 -16.11
CA LEU A 219 -14.92 -34.53 -16.47
C LEU A 219 -14.64 -34.93 -17.93
N THR A 220 -14.69 -33.98 -18.88
CA THR A 220 -14.40 -34.29 -20.31
C THR A 220 -12.95 -34.64 -20.58
N HIS A 221 -11.99 -34.15 -19.77
CA HIS A 221 -10.56 -34.42 -19.96
C HIS A 221 -9.99 -35.55 -19.08
N THR A 222 -10.75 -36.08 -18.12
CA THR A 222 -10.32 -37.20 -17.25
C THR A 222 -10.78 -38.58 -17.73
N ALA A 223 -11.37 -38.68 -18.93
CA ALA A 223 -11.78 -39.93 -19.57
C ALA A 223 -10.60 -40.78 -20.09
N VAL A 224 -9.64 -41.12 -19.21
CA VAL A 224 -8.58 -42.09 -19.51
C VAL A 224 -9.19 -43.49 -19.43
N SER A 225 -9.64 -44.02 -20.56
CA SER A 225 -10.05 -45.42 -20.67
C SER A 225 -8.81 -46.31 -20.52
N ILE A 226 -8.68 -46.97 -19.37
CA ILE A 226 -7.66 -48.00 -19.14
C ILE A 226 -8.23 -49.33 -19.66
N PRO A 227 -7.55 -50.03 -20.59
CA PRO A 227 -7.93 -51.37 -21.05
C PRO A 227 -7.51 -52.47 -20.06
#